data_AF-A0A665VSE6-F1
#
_entry.id   AF-A0A665VSE6-F1
#
_cell.length_a   1.000
_cell.length_b   1.000
_cell.length_c   1.000
_cell.angle_alpha   90.00
_cell.angle_beta   90.00
_cell.angle_gamma   90.00
#
_symmetry.space_group_name_H-M   'P 1'
#
loop_
_entity.id
_entity.type
_entity.pdbx_description
1 polymer ?
#
loop_
_entity_poly.entity_id
_entity_poly.type
_entity_poly.pdbx_seq_one_letter_code
_entity_poly.pdbx_strand_id
1 'polypeptide(L)'
;KTYEEVQKMIGCSAKMLSNALKWQPKPERITKMAKAASMISSRRLKEDLRLPVSTVTIRRRLCEAKLPARSPRKVPLFKKKKDRLKRLEFAKEHIDWPKKKWRNILWTDESNIVLFGSKGHRQFVRRPENTEFKPQYTVKTVKHGGASIMIWGCFSYYAGGPIYRIPGIMDQFEYIRILEEVVKLKLNLQVFFN
;
A
#
# COMPACT_ATOMS: atom_id res chain seq x y z
N LYS A 1 -28.80 -9.47 -41.03
CA LYS A 1 -28.37 -8.76 -42.26
C LYS A 1 -27.09 -9.38 -42.73
N THR A 2 -27.04 -9.87 -43.97
CA THR A 2 -25.84 -10.48 -44.55
C THR A 2 -24.78 -9.40 -44.80
N TYR A 3 -23.51 -9.82 -44.93
CA TYR A 3 -22.37 -8.90 -45.10
C TYR A 3 -22.53 -7.97 -46.30
N GLU A 4 -23.12 -8.50 -47.38
CA GLU A 4 -23.38 -7.78 -48.63
C GLU A 4 -24.48 -6.71 -48.49
N GLU A 5 -25.51 -6.98 -47.68
CA GLU A 5 -26.58 -6.01 -47.39
C GLU A 5 -26.03 -4.80 -46.63
N VAL A 6 -25.13 -5.03 -45.67
CA VAL A 6 -24.48 -3.97 -44.89
C VAL A 6 -23.54 -3.14 -45.77
N GLN A 7 -22.83 -3.80 -46.70
CA GLN A 7 -21.95 -3.14 -47.66
C GLN A 7 -22.71 -2.20 -48.61
N LYS A 8 -23.85 -2.64 -49.15
CA LYS A 8 -24.73 -1.81 -49.98
C LYS A 8 -25.39 -0.67 -49.21
N MET A 9 -25.81 -0.93 -47.96
CA MET A 9 -26.50 0.05 -47.12
C MET A 9 -25.62 1.21 -46.67
N ILE A 10 -24.33 0.95 -46.42
CA ILE A 10 -23.37 1.95 -45.91
C ILE A 10 -22.51 2.55 -47.04
N GLY A 11 -22.50 1.94 -48.23
CA GLY A 11 -21.71 2.43 -49.38
C GLY A 11 -20.20 2.35 -49.13
N CYS A 12 -19.73 1.37 -48.35
CA CYS A 12 -18.33 1.22 -47.99
C CYS A 12 -17.76 -0.10 -48.53
N SER A 13 -16.43 -0.20 -48.67
CA SER A 13 -15.82 -1.43 -49.20
C SER A 13 -15.82 -2.56 -48.18
N ALA A 14 -15.80 -3.81 -48.65
CA ALA A 14 -15.58 -4.99 -47.81
C ALA A 14 -14.34 -4.83 -46.90
N LYS A 15 -13.28 -4.17 -47.38
CA LYS A 15 -12.07 -3.92 -46.59
C LYS A 15 -12.33 -2.96 -45.42
N MET A 16 -13.17 -1.95 -45.60
CA MET A 16 -13.57 -1.02 -44.54
C MET A 16 -14.41 -1.71 -43.46
N LEU A 17 -15.37 -2.56 -43.85
CA LEU A 17 -16.17 -3.35 -42.91
C LEU A 17 -15.31 -4.34 -42.11
N SER A 18 -14.39 -5.06 -42.78
CA SER A 18 -13.43 -5.94 -42.12
C SER A 18 -12.53 -5.19 -41.14
N ASN A 19 -12.06 -3.99 -41.52
CA ASN A 19 -11.26 -3.14 -40.65
C ASN A 19 -12.07 -2.63 -39.44
N ALA A 20 -13.34 -2.24 -39.62
CA ALA A 20 -14.21 -1.78 -38.55
C ALA A 20 -14.58 -2.91 -37.57
N LEU A 21 -14.82 -4.14 -38.06
CA LEU A 21 -15.03 -5.32 -37.21
C LEU A 21 -13.77 -5.71 -36.41
N LYS A 22 -12.59 -5.54 -37.01
CA LYS A 22 -11.28 -5.73 -36.34
C LYS A 22 -10.91 -4.53 -35.45
N TRP A 23 -11.58 -3.40 -35.62
CA TRP A 23 -11.30 -2.18 -34.88
C TRP A 23 -11.89 -2.30 -33.48
N GLN A 24 -11.00 -2.44 -32.50
CA GLN A 24 -11.33 -2.26 -31.10
C GLN A 24 -10.94 -0.82 -30.71
N PRO A 25 -11.76 -0.11 -29.92
CA PRO A 25 -11.37 1.18 -29.39
C PRO A 25 -10.02 1.03 -28.67
N LYS A 26 -8.97 1.70 -29.16
CA LYS A 26 -7.65 1.76 -28.52
C LYS A 26 -7.71 2.05 -26.99
N PRO A 27 -8.68 2.83 -26.45
CA PRO A 27 -8.83 3.03 -25.01
C PRO A 27 -9.15 1.76 -24.20
N GLU A 28 -9.90 0.82 -24.77
CA GLU A 28 -10.39 -0.36 -24.04
C GLU A 28 -9.27 -1.36 -23.73
N ARG A 29 -8.35 -1.55 -24.68
CA ARG A 29 -7.19 -2.45 -24.46
C ARG A 29 -6.24 -1.93 -23.38
N ILE A 30 -5.98 -0.62 -23.38
CA ILE A 30 -5.12 0.05 -22.39
C ILE A 30 -5.73 -0.07 -20.99
N THR A 31 -7.03 0.20 -20.87
CA THR A 31 -7.74 0.18 -19.60
C THR A 31 -7.94 -1.24 -19.06
N LYS A 32 -8.23 -2.21 -19.93
CA LYS A 32 -8.33 -3.64 -19.57
C LYS A 32 -7.01 -4.15 -18.98
N MET A 33 -5.89 -3.86 -19.64
CA MET A 33 -4.57 -4.27 -19.15
C MET A 33 -4.19 -3.55 -17.85
N ALA A 34 -4.49 -2.26 -17.72
CA ALA A 34 -4.24 -1.51 -16.49
C ALA A 34 -5.11 -1.98 -15.30
N LYS A 35 -6.32 -2.49 -15.55
CA LYS A 35 -7.17 -3.10 -14.51
C LYS A 35 -6.65 -4.47 -14.08
N ALA A 36 -6.17 -5.28 -15.03
CA ALA A 36 -5.60 -6.60 -14.75
C ALA A 36 -4.25 -6.49 -14.00
N ALA A 37 -3.39 -5.58 -14.43
CA ALA A 37 -2.09 -5.31 -13.83
C ALA A 37 -2.04 -3.88 -13.28
N SER A 38 -2.63 -3.66 -12.11
CA SER A 38 -2.76 -2.33 -11.48
C SER A 38 -1.43 -1.58 -11.27
N MET A 39 -0.31 -2.30 -11.14
CA MET A 39 1.02 -1.72 -10.92
C MET A 39 1.79 -1.41 -12.22
N ILE A 40 1.17 -1.61 -13.39
CA ILE A 40 1.85 -1.43 -14.67
C ILE A 40 2.15 0.05 -14.96
N SER A 41 3.35 0.32 -15.47
CA SER A 41 3.75 1.66 -15.89
C SER A 41 3.19 1.99 -17.28
N SER A 42 3.04 3.29 -17.59
CA SER A 42 2.63 3.71 -18.95
C SER A 42 3.63 3.30 -20.02
N ARG A 43 4.92 3.19 -19.66
CA ARG A 43 5.98 2.72 -20.56
C ARG A 43 5.78 1.23 -20.88
N ARG A 44 5.59 0.41 -19.86
CA ARG A 44 5.35 -1.03 -20.02
C ARG A 44 4.06 -1.32 -20.78
N LEU A 45 3.00 -0.56 -20.53
CA LEU A 45 1.77 -0.62 -21.36
C LEU A 45 2.02 -0.30 -22.84
N LYS A 46 2.92 0.64 -23.15
CA LYS A 46 3.27 0.97 -24.54
C LYS A 46 3.98 -0.21 -25.21
N GLU A 47 4.97 -0.76 -24.51
CA GLU A 47 5.82 -1.86 -24.97
C GLU A 47 5.00 -3.15 -25.15
N ASP A 48 4.25 -3.57 -24.13
CA ASP A 48 3.48 -4.81 -24.13
C ASP A 48 2.35 -4.79 -25.18
N LEU A 49 1.67 -3.65 -25.34
CA LEU A 49 0.59 -3.49 -26.33
C LEU A 49 1.10 -3.08 -27.72
N ARG A 50 2.42 -2.93 -27.89
CA ARG A 50 3.09 -2.46 -29.13
C ARG A 50 2.40 -1.23 -29.73
N LEU A 51 2.09 -0.25 -28.89
CA LEU A 51 1.32 0.91 -29.32
C LEU A 51 2.23 1.98 -29.94
N PRO A 52 1.93 2.46 -31.16
CA PRO A 52 2.67 3.56 -31.79
C PRO A 52 2.20 4.92 -31.24
N VAL A 53 2.13 5.06 -29.92
CA VAL A 53 1.74 6.32 -29.26
C VAL A 53 2.72 6.72 -28.16
N SER A 54 2.71 8.00 -27.78
CA SER A 54 3.48 8.48 -26.65
C SER A 54 2.92 7.95 -25.31
N THR A 55 3.79 7.81 -24.32
CA THR A 55 3.39 7.45 -22.95
C THR A 55 2.47 8.50 -22.32
N VAL A 56 2.56 9.76 -22.77
CA VAL A 56 1.66 10.87 -22.39
C VAL A 56 0.23 10.57 -22.85
N THR A 57 0.06 10.13 -24.10
CA THR A 57 -1.26 9.75 -24.63
C THR A 57 -1.87 8.61 -23.82
N ILE A 58 -1.07 7.59 -23.49
CA ILE A 58 -1.51 6.47 -22.64
C ILE A 58 -1.93 6.97 -21.25
N ARG A 59 -1.15 7.88 -20.64
CA ARG A 59 -1.50 8.47 -19.34
C ARG A 59 -2.82 9.24 -19.40
N ARG A 60 -3.03 10.05 -20.44
CA ARG A 60 -4.27 10.81 -20.63
C ARG A 60 -5.47 9.88 -20.75
N ARG A 61 -5.38 8.84 -21.59
CA ARG A 61 -6.44 7.81 -21.74
C ARG A 61 -6.76 7.09 -20.42
N LEU A 62 -5.73 6.78 -19.62
CA LEU A 62 -5.95 6.18 -18.31
C LEU A 62 -6.65 7.13 -17.33
N CYS A 63 -6.33 8.43 -17.36
CA CYS A 63 -7.03 9.42 -16.55
C CYS A 63 -8.49 9.62 -17.02
N GLU A 64 -8.73 9.70 -18.33
CA GLU A 64 -10.08 9.73 -18.93
C GLU A 64 -10.91 8.52 -18.45
N ALA A 65 -10.26 7.35 -18.30
CA ALA A 65 -10.88 6.12 -17.80
C ALA A 65 -10.93 6.00 -16.26
N LYS A 66 -10.71 7.09 -15.51
CA LYS A 66 -10.71 7.13 -14.04
C LYS A 66 -9.68 6.20 -13.38
N LEU A 67 -8.52 6.01 -14.03
CA LEU A 67 -7.39 5.23 -13.51
C LEU A 67 -6.10 6.09 -13.40
N PRO A 68 -6.12 7.16 -12.59
CA PRO A 68 -4.92 7.97 -12.36
C PRO A 68 -3.81 7.13 -11.69
N ALA A 69 -2.57 7.54 -11.91
CA ALA A 69 -1.44 7.02 -11.14
C ALA A 69 -1.49 7.61 -9.73
N ARG A 70 -1.43 6.74 -8.71
CA ARG A 70 -1.35 7.12 -7.29
C ARG A 70 -0.22 6.36 -6.61
N SER A 71 0.26 6.87 -5.48
CA SER A 71 1.14 6.08 -4.62
C SER A 71 0.32 5.00 -3.92
N PRO A 72 0.75 3.72 -3.95
CA PRO A 72 0.03 2.64 -3.28
C PRO A 72 0.13 2.80 -1.76
N ARG A 73 -0.92 2.39 -1.04
CA ARG A 73 -0.85 2.30 0.42
C ARG A 73 0.06 1.14 0.81
N LYS A 74 0.97 1.41 1.73
CA LYS A 74 1.79 0.39 2.38
C LYS A 74 0.97 -0.24 3.50
N VAL A 75 0.70 -1.54 3.40
CA VAL A 75 -0.09 -2.26 4.41
C VAL A 75 0.71 -3.44 4.96
N PRO A 76 0.60 -3.73 6.27
CA PRO A 76 1.15 -4.96 6.84
C PRO A 76 0.57 -6.18 6.13
N LEU A 77 1.43 -7.15 5.82
CA LEU A 77 0.99 -8.40 5.23
C LEU A 77 0.38 -9.32 6.30
N PHE A 78 -0.95 -9.32 6.42
CA PHE A 78 -1.65 -10.31 7.24
C PHE A 78 -1.78 -11.62 6.47
N LYS A 79 -0.93 -12.60 6.79
CA LYS A 79 -0.97 -13.92 6.15
C LYS A 79 -2.22 -14.72 6.54
N LYS A 80 -2.68 -14.62 7.80
CA LYS A 80 -3.78 -15.45 8.32
C LYS A 80 -5.07 -14.64 8.49
N LYS A 81 -6.22 -15.22 8.10
CA LYS A 81 -7.55 -14.63 8.34
C LYS A 81 -7.82 -14.43 9.83
N LYS A 82 -7.35 -15.36 10.67
CA LYS A 82 -7.46 -15.31 12.14
C LYS A 82 -6.88 -14.03 12.74
N ASP A 83 -5.71 -13.59 12.26
CA ASP A 83 -5.06 -12.36 12.77
C ASP A 83 -5.90 -11.11 12.47
N ARG A 84 -6.55 -11.07 11.29
CA ARG A 84 -7.44 -9.95 10.94
C ARG A 84 -8.69 -9.93 11.83
N LEU A 85 -9.24 -11.10 12.15
CA LEU A 85 -10.41 -11.20 13.04
C LEU A 85 -10.07 -10.76 14.47
N LYS A 86 -8.95 -11.23 15.03
CA LYS A 86 -8.48 -10.79 16.35
C LYS A 86 -8.28 -9.27 16.45
N ARG A 87 -7.72 -8.66 15.40
CA ARG A 87 -7.57 -7.20 15.34
C ARG A 87 -8.91 -6.47 15.28
N LEU A 88 -9.88 -7.02 14.55
CA LEU A 88 -11.23 -6.47 14.48
C LEU A 88 -11.96 -6.59 15.82
N GLU A 89 -11.82 -7.72 16.49
CA GLU A 89 -12.36 -7.98 17.82
C GLU A 89 -11.78 -7.01 18.85
N PHE A 90 -10.45 -6.90 18.93
CA PHE A 90 -9.77 -5.91 19.76
C PHE A 90 -10.28 -4.49 19.48
N ALA A 91 -10.39 -4.08 18.21
CA ALA A 91 -10.87 -2.75 17.85
C ALA A 91 -12.32 -2.52 18.31
N LYS A 92 -13.20 -3.52 18.19
CA LYS A 92 -14.59 -3.43 18.64
C LYS A 92 -14.70 -3.34 20.16
N GLU A 93 -13.94 -4.16 20.89
CA GLU A 93 -13.94 -4.17 22.36
C GLU A 93 -13.45 -2.84 22.96
N HIS A 94 -12.58 -2.13 22.23
CA HIS A 94 -11.89 -0.95 22.75
C HIS A 94 -12.41 0.36 22.12
N ILE A 95 -13.38 0.31 21.19
CA ILE A 95 -13.85 1.51 20.47
C ILE A 95 -14.47 2.55 21.40
N ASP A 96 -15.18 2.10 22.43
CA ASP A 96 -15.90 2.94 23.40
C ASP A 96 -15.07 3.24 24.66
N TRP A 97 -13.78 2.91 24.67
CA TRP A 97 -12.94 3.21 25.82
C TRP A 97 -12.85 4.73 26.06
N PRO A 98 -13.05 5.17 27.32
CA PRO A 98 -13.00 6.59 27.64
C PRO A 98 -11.59 7.14 27.39
N LYS A 99 -11.50 8.39 26.95
CA LYS A 99 -10.21 9.06 26.67
C LYS A 99 -9.23 8.95 27.84
N LYS A 100 -9.69 9.03 29.09
CA LYS A 100 -8.86 8.87 30.29
C LYS A 100 -8.13 7.52 30.30
N LYS A 101 -8.79 6.45 29.88
CA LYS A 101 -8.17 5.12 29.79
C LYS A 101 -7.05 5.11 28.75
N TRP A 102 -7.26 5.70 27.57
CA TRP A 102 -6.22 5.81 26.53
C TRP A 102 -5.01 6.65 26.96
N ARG A 103 -5.24 7.71 27.76
CA ARG A 103 -4.16 8.57 28.27
C ARG A 103 -3.24 7.83 29.25
N ASN A 104 -3.81 6.89 29.98
CA ASN A 104 -3.12 6.09 30.99
C ASN A 104 -2.55 4.78 30.41
N ILE A 105 -2.27 4.71 29.10
CA ILE A 105 -1.58 3.56 28.50
C ILE A 105 -0.15 3.98 28.19
N LEU A 106 0.80 3.22 28.71
CA LEU A 106 2.20 3.27 28.29
C LEU A 106 2.37 2.35 27.08
N TRP A 107 2.68 2.94 25.94
CA TRP A 107 2.97 2.22 24.70
C TRP A 107 4.46 1.94 24.63
N THR A 108 4.82 0.70 24.31
CA THR A 108 6.21 0.25 24.15
C THR A 108 6.34 -0.45 22.80
N ASP A 109 7.43 -0.24 22.07
CA ASP A 109 7.70 -0.97 20.82
C ASP A 109 9.20 -0.99 20.53
N GLU A 110 9.62 -1.98 19.74
CA GLU A 110 10.95 -2.07 19.17
C GLU A 110 10.95 -1.60 17.72
N SER A 111 11.94 -0.78 17.36
CA SER A 111 12.11 -0.29 16.00
C SER A 111 13.53 -0.49 15.49
N ASN A 112 13.65 -0.84 14.22
CA ASN A 112 14.92 -0.90 13.51
C ASN A 112 15.08 0.35 12.66
N ILE A 113 16.05 1.19 13.01
CA ILE A 113 16.45 2.35 12.21
C ILE A 113 17.48 1.87 11.19
N VAL A 114 17.08 1.82 9.93
CA VAL A 114 17.97 1.43 8.83
C VAL A 114 18.88 2.62 8.47
N LEU A 115 20.20 2.42 8.56
CA LEU A 115 21.22 3.43 8.26
C LEU A 115 21.49 3.54 6.75
N PHE A 116 21.49 2.39 6.07
CA PHE A 116 21.72 2.28 4.64
C PHE A 116 20.61 1.49 3.97
N GLY A 117 19.78 2.19 3.20
CA GLY A 117 18.70 1.58 2.44
C GLY A 117 18.07 2.64 1.55
N SER A 118 18.28 2.52 0.25
CA SER A 118 17.51 3.34 -0.70
C SER A 118 16.04 2.97 -0.51
N LYS A 119 15.19 3.96 -0.19
CA LYS A 119 13.76 3.82 -0.47
C LYS A 119 13.70 3.48 -1.96
N GLY A 120 13.40 2.21 -2.29
CA GLY A 120 13.40 1.75 -3.67
C GLY A 120 12.59 2.66 -4.59
N HIS A 121 12.74 2.52 -5.90
CA HIS A 121 12.08 3.39 -6.88
C HIS A 121 10.60 3.62 -6.53
N ARG A 122 10.16 4.88 -6.66
CA ARG A 122 8.79 5.29 -6.36
C ARG A 122 7.79 4.46 -7.17
N GLN A 123 7.11 3.54 -6.51
CA GLN A 123 6.11 2.68 -7.12
C GLN A 123 4.79 3.45 -7.27
N PHE A 124 4.10 3.23 -8.40
CA PHE A 124 2.79 3.80 -8.67
C PHE A 124 1.79 2.69 -8.97
N VAL A 125 0.53 2.94 -8.60
CA VAL A 125 -0.60 2.07 -8.87
C VAL A 125 -1.67 2.83 -9.66
N ARG A 126 -2.29 2.15 -10.62
CA ARG A 126 -3.47 2.59 -11.36
C ARG A 126 -4.70 2.09 -10.63
N ARG A 127 -5.48 3.00 -10.07
CA ARG A 127 -6.68 2.66 -9.31
C ARG A 127 -7.77 3.72 -9.45
N PRO A 128 -9.04 3.33 -9.35
CA PRO A 128 -10.14 4.26 -9.13
C PRO A 128 -10.01 5.01 -7.80
N GLU A 129 -10.80 6.06 -7.66
CA GLU A 129 -10.96 6.77 -6.38
C GLU A 129 -11.57 5.86 -5.32
N ASN A 130 -11.25 6.13 -4.04
CA ASN A 130 -11.77 5.41 -2.86
C ASN A 130 -11.47 3.90 -2.81
N THR A 131 -10.54 3.38 -3.61
CA THR A 131 -10.15 1.96 -3.56
C THR A 131 -8.76 1.71 -2.95
N GLU A 132 -8.16 2.66 -2.23
CA GLU A 132 -6.76 2.56 -1.76
C GLU A 132 -6.42 1.30 -0.95
N PHE A 133 -7.37 0.78 -0.18
CA PHE A 133 -7.15 -0.35 0.72
C PHE A 133 -7.50 -1.70 0.11
N LYS A 134 -7.96 -1.74 -1.16
CA LYS A 134 -8.18 -3.03 -1.83
C LYS A 134 -6.82 -3.72 -2.01
N PRO A 135 -6.70 -5.04 -1.73
CA PRO A 135 -5.42 -5.75 -1.74
C PRO A 135 -4.60 -5.56 -3.02
N GLN A 136 -5.28 -5.54 -4.18
CA GLN A 136 -4.69 -5.34 -5.50
C GLN A 136 -4.06 -3.94 -5.74
N TYR A 137 -4.33 -2.97 -4.87
CA TYR A 137 -3.80 -1.60 -4.98
C TYR A 137 -2.83 -1.22 -3.85
N THR A 138 -2.56 -2.16 -2.95
CA THR A 138 -1.65 -1.97 -1.83
C THR A 138 -0.30 -2.62 -2.10
N VAL A 139 0.75 -2.08 -1.52
CA VAL A 139 2.07 -2.71 -1.50
C VAL A 139 2.28 -3.28 -0.11
N LYS A 140 2.62 -4.57 -0.07
CA LYS A 140 2.96 -5.26 1.16
C LYS A 140 4.35 -4.83 1.59
N THR A 141 4.49 -4.38 2.83
CA THR A 141 5.80 -4.04 3.39
C THR A 141 6.45 -5.27 4.00
N VAL A 142 7.69 -5.54 3.60
CA VAL A 142 8.60 -6.48 4.27
C VAL A 142 9.77 -5.65 4.80
N LYS A 143 10.08 -5.78 6.10
CA LYS A 143 11.19 -5.07 6.75
C LYS A 143 12.47 -5.90 6.59
N HIS A 144 13.23 -5.76 5.50
CA HIS A 144 14.51 -6.45 5.35
C HIS A 144 15.53 -5.60 4.58
N GLY A 145 16.79 -5.59 5.06
CA GLY A 145 17.97 -5.11 4.33
C GLY A 145 18.68 -3.90 4.96
N GLY A 146 20.02 -3.96 4.99
CA GLY A 146 20.91 -2.87 5.42
C GLY A 146 21.48 -3.02 6.83
N ALA A 147 22.49 -2.21 7.16
CA ALA A 147 22.91 -2.02 8.54
C ALA A 147 21.81 -1.24 9.27
N SER A 148 21.32 -1.77 10.39
CA SER A 148 20.26 -1.14 11.18
C SER A 148 20.61 -1.10 12.65
N ILE A 149 20.16 -0.06 13.34
CA ILE A 149 20.24 0.05 14.80
C ILE A 149 18.87 -0.35 15.35
N MET A 150 18.86 -1.36 16.23
CA MET A 150 17.67 -1.75 16.96
C MET A 150 17.53 -0.88 18.20
N ILE A 151 16.35 -0.31 18.39
CA ILE A 151 16.02 0.51 19.55
C ILE A 151 14.73 -0.01 20.18
N TRP A 152 14.65 0.09 21.51
CA TRP A 152 13.41 0.00 22.27
C TRP A 152 13.03 1.40 22.72
N GLY A 153 11.74 1.70 22.74
CA GLY A 153 11.25 2.95 23.28
C GLY A 153 9.85 2.81 23.83
N CYS A 154 9.46 3.79 24.62
CA CYS A 154 8.11 3.88 25.15
C CYS A 154 7.61 5.32 25.15
N PHE A 155 6.29 5.50 25.18
CA PHE A 155 5.65 6.81 25.31
C PHE A 155 4.24 6.65 25.88
N SER A 156 3.72 7.71 26.49
CA SER A 156 2.30 7.83 26.82
C SER A 156 1.70 9.09 26.19
N TYR A 157 0.44 9.38 26.49
CA TYR A 157 -0.18 10.64 26.11
C TYR A 157 0.55 11.87 26.70
N TYR A 158 1.13 11.73 27.89
CA TYR A 158 1.68 12.86 28.65
C TYR A 158 3.14 13.18 28.27
N ALA A 159 3.93 12.18 27.92
CA ALA A 159 5.34 12.39 27.58
C ALA A 159 5.92 11.24 26.75
N GLY A 160 7.00 11.56 26.02
CA GLY A 160 7.90 10.56 25.47
C GLY A 160 8.72 9.92 26.59
N GLY A 161 8.80 8.59 26.59
CA GLY A 161 9.67 7.84 27.48
C GLY A 161 11.09 7.71 26.92
N PRO A 162 11.99 7.08 27.67
CA PRO A 162 13.37 6.85 27.27
C PRO A 162 13.47 5.92 26.05
N ILE A 163 14.52 6.15 25.27
CA ILE A 163 14.92 5.30 24.14
C ILE A 163 16.17 4.53 24.56
N TYR A 164 16.15 3.22 24.37
CA TYR A 164 17.25 2.32 24.67
C TYR A 164 17.78 1.67 23.39
N ARG A 165 19.09 1.78 23.16
CA ARG A 165 19.74 1.11 22.02
C ARG A 165 20.06 -0.33 22.40
N ILE A 166 19.62 -1.27 21.57
CA ILE A 166 19.91 -2.69 21.73
C ILE A 166 21.12 -3.06 20.87
N PRO A 167 22.22 -3.54 21.47
CA PRO A 167 23.37 -4.02 20.74
C PRO A 167 23.07 -5.42 20.16
N GLY A 168 22.60 -5.47 18.91
CA GLY A 168 22.38 -6.72 18.19
C GLY A 168 20.91 -7.14 18.18
N ILE A 169 20.65 -8.43 18.35
CA ILE A 169 19.28 -8.99 18.39
C ILE A 169 18.83 -9.02 19.84
N MET A 170 17.68 -8.42 20.13
CA MET A 170 17.07 -8.46 21.46
C MET A 170 16.74 -9.91 21.85
N ASP A 171 17.22 -10.32 23.02
CA ASP A 171 16.79 -11.55 23.68
C ASP A 171 15.80 -11.26 24.83
N GLN A 172 15.25 -12.34 25.41
CA GLN A 172 14.28 -12.23 26.49
C GLN A 172 14.87 -11.61 27.78
N PHE A 173 16.15 -11.83 28.06
CA PHE A 173 16.79 -11.38 29.29
C PHE A 173 17.06 -9.87 29.23
N GLU A 174 17.52 -9.40 28.08
CA GLU A 174 17.67 -7.99 27.78
C GLU A 174 16.33 -7.27 27.81
N TYR A 175 15.26 -7.89 27.30
CA TYR A 175 13.92 -7.32 27.40
C TYR A 175 13.45 -7.16 28.86
N ILE A 176 13.63 -8.21 29.69
CA ILE A 176 13.29 -8.15 31.12
C ILE A 176 14.11 -7.05 31.81
N ARG A 177 15.42 -6.97 31.54
CA ARG A 177 16.29 -5.93 32.09
C ARG A 177 15.81 -4.53 31.71
N ILE A 178 15.44 -4.31 30.44
CA ILE A 178 14.90 -3.03 29.99
C ILE A 178 13.61 -2.70 30.75
N LEU A 179 12.69 -3.65 30.92
CA LEU A 179 11.47 -3.39 31.68
C LEU A 179 11.76 -3.05 33.14
N GLU A 180 12.70 -3.73 33.79
CA GLU A 180 13.04 -3.46 35.18
C GLU A 180 13.75 -2.12 35.36
N GLU A 181 14.79 -1.85 34.56
CA GLU A 181 15.58 -0.63 34.68
C GLU A 181 14.84 0.61 34.17
N VAL A 182 14.04 0.45 33.12
CA VAL A 182 13.46 1.58 32.41
C VAL A 182 12.03 1.83 32.86
N VAL A 183 11.21 0.78 32.97
CA VAL A 183 9.79 0.94 33.33
C VAL A 183 9.61 1.04 34.85
N LYS A 184 10.34 0.28 35.65
CA LYS A 184 10.17 0.35 37.12
C LYS A 184 11.00 1.46 37.76
N LEU A 185 12.27 1.65 37.34
CA LEU A 185 13.19 2.57 38.02
C LEU A 185 13.22 3.99 37.44
N LYS A 186 13.10 4.16 36.12
CA LYS A 186 13.24 5.47 35.47
C LYS A 186 11.92 6.16 35.17
N LEU A 187 10.88 5.40 34.84
CA LEU A 187 9.53 5.92 34.72
C LEU A 187 8.90 5.91 36.11
N ASN A 188 8.97 7.03 36.83
CA ASN A 188 8.18 7.18 38.04
C ASN A 188 6.69 7.16 37.61
N LEU A 189 6.03 6.01 37.70
CA LEU A 189 4.71 5.76 37.09
C LEU A 189 3.63 6.75 37.57
N GLN A 190 3.84 7.42 38.71
CA GLN A 190 3.00 8.55 39.13
C GLN A 190 2.97 9.72 38.13
N VAL A 191 4.04 9.96 37.37
CA VAL A 191 4.11 11.04 36.36
C VAL A 191 3.31 10.70 35.09
N PHE A 192 3.13 9.41 34.81
CA PHE A 192 2.49 8.92 33.57
C PHE A 192 1.01 8.52 33.75
N PHE A 193 0.54 8.32 34.99
CA PHE A 193 -0.77 7.74 35.28
C PHE A 193 -1.70 8.62 36.15
N ASN A 194 -1.40 9.91 36.33
CA ASN A 194 -2.30 10.89 36.97
C ASN A 194 -3.54 11.20 36.11
#